data_AF-A0A2Y9BUI1-F1
#
_entry.id   AF-A0A2Y9BUI1-F1
#
_cell.length_a   1.000
_cell.length_b   1.000
_cell.length_c   1.000
_cell.angle_alpha   90.00
_cell.angle_beta   90.00
_cell.angle_gamma   90.00
#
_symmetry.space_group_name_H-M   'P 1'
#
loop_
_entity.id
_entity.type
_entity.pdbx_description
1 polymer ?
#
loop_
_entity_poly.entity_id
_entity_poly.type
_entity_poly.pdbx_seq_one_letter_code
_entity_poly.pdbx_strand_id
1 'polypeptide(L)'
;MSQLNSPPPASLTAEPPKEKRTLLTFGRVLAYLAYAYVVVVEIVLGLGFVLQLFGASQEAGFVRWIYRSMERAMEPFRGIFPSVDLTSSTNGQHNAVLDTSVLFAMLVYAIVAWAIHLAIYWLTKQLNRYERERADALNRQTYLAGQQRAAAAYAQQYPNHYQPTQYQPQEPVEHPQGGQQPHYRDYPGGPA
;
A
#
# COMPACT_ATOMS: atom_id res chain seq x y z
N MET A 1 35.88 20.68 32.09
CA MET A 1 35.33 20.40 30.74
C MET A 1 35.16 18.90 30.62
N SER A 2 34.01 18.35 31.01
CA SER A 2 33.85 16.88 31.18
C SER A 2 32.55 16.33 30.57
N GLN A 3 31.93 17.06 29.63
CA GLN A 3 30.60 16.75 29.07
C GLN A 3 30.67 16.12 27.66
N LEU A 4 31.65 15.25 27.39
CA LEU A 4 31.92 14.73 26.03
C LEU A 4 31.78 13.21 25.85
N ASN A 5 31.09 12.52 26.76
CA ASN A 5 30.84 11.08 26.61
C ASN A 5 29.50 10.65 27.20
N SER A 6 28.41 11.29 26.78
CA SER A 6 27.07 10.77 27.07
C SER A 6 26.78 9.62 26.10
N PRO A 7 26.60 8.37 26.57
CA PRO A 7 26.16 7.29 25.70
C PRO A 7 24.82 7.66 25.05
N PRO A 8 24.56 7.18 23.82
CA PRO A 8 23.32 7.46 23.11
C PRO A 8 22.11 7.14 24.01
N PRO A 9 21.03 7.95 23.97
CA PRO A 9 19.88 7.74 24.84
C PRO A 9 19.34 6.32 24.62
N ALA A 10 19.21 5.56 25.71
CA ALA A 10 18.83 4.14 25.70
C ALA A 10 17.50 3.85 24.98
N SER A 11 16.67 4.88 24.76
CA SER A 11 15.46 4.82 23.96
C SER A 11 15.69 4.54 22.47
N LEU A 12 16.88 4.84 21.93
CA LEU A 12 17.23 4.58 20.52
C LEU A 12 17.75 3.15 20.28
N THR A 13 18.24 2.48 21.32
CA THR A 13 18.74 1.10 21.26
C THR A 13 17.72 0.07 21.75
N ALA A 14 16.62 0.51 22.36
CA ALA A 14 15.50 -0.35 22.71
C ALA A 14 14.83 -0.90 21.43
N GLU A 15 14.98 -2.21 21.19
CA GLU A 15 14.14 -2.89 20.19
C GLU A 15 12.67 -2.71 20.59
N PRO A 16 11.79 -2.25 19.68
CA PRO A 16 10.36 -2.30 19.93
C PRO A 16 10.00 -3.77 20.17
N PRO A 17 9.05 -4.03 21.08
CA PRO A 17 8.63 -5.40 21.35
C PRO A 17 8.21 -6.07 20.04
N LYS A 18 9.00 -7.06 19.60
CA LYS A 18 8.82 -7.82 18.34
C LYS A 18 7.40 -8.36 18.19
N GLU A 19 6.76 -8.61 19.32
CA GLU A 19 5.39 -9.08 19.47
C GLU A 19 4.35 -8.25 18.71
N LYS A 20 4.42 -6.91 18.76
CA LYS A 20 3.43 -6.04 18.10
C LYS A 20 3.54 -6.07 16.56
N ARG A 21 4.76 -6.21 16.04
CA ARG A 21 5.02 -6.26 14.58
C ARG A 21 4.51 -7.57 13.97
N THR A 22 4.73 -8.67 14.68
CA THR A 22 4.29 -9.99 14.26
C THR A 22 2.76 -10.08 14.18
N LEU A 23 2.05 -9.59 15.20
CA LEU A 23 0.57 -9.55 15.22
C LEU A 23 -0.01 -8.73 14.05
N LEU A 24 0.54 -7.54 13.77
CA LEU A 24 0.10 -6.69 12.67
C LEU A 24 0.37 -7.32 11.30
N THR A 25 1.50 -8.02 11.17
CA THR A 25 1.87 -8.71 9.92
C THR A 25 0.92 -9.87 9.65
N PHE A 26 0.58 -10.68 10.66
CA PHE A 26 -0.42 -11.74 10.53
C PHE A 26 -1.79 -11.20 10.14
N GLY A 27 -2.23 -10.11 10.79
CA GLY A 27 -3.49 -9.45 10.43
C GLY A 27 -3.52 -8.99 8.97
N ARG A 28 -2.40 -8.47 8.46
CA ARG A 28 -2.27 -8.07 7.06
C ARG A 28 -2.35 -9.26 6.10
N VAL A 29 -1.67 -10.37 6.40
CA VAL A 29 -1.73 -11.58 5.56
C VAL A 29 -3.16 -12.12 5.51
N LEU A 30 -3.84 -12.18 6.65
CA LEU A 30 -5.23 -12.63 6.71
C LEU A 30 -6.16 -11.73 5.89
N ALA A 31 -5.97 -10.40 5.96
CA ALA A 31 -6.74 -9.45 5.16
C ALA A 31 -6.53 -9.66 3.65
N TYR A 32 -5.30 -9.93 3.21
CA TYR A 32 -5.02 -10.25 1.80
C TYR A 32 -5.68 -11.55 1.35
N LEU A 33 -5.71 -12.58 2.20
CA LEU A 33 -6.39 -13.84 1.90
C LEU A 33 -7.90 -13.64 1.78
N ALA A 34 -8.50 -12.89 2.71
CA ALA A 34 -9.91 -12.53 2.64
C ALA A 34 -10.22 -11.71 1.37
N TYR A 35 -9.38 -10.72 1.04
CA TYR A 35 -9.53 -9.93 -0.18
C TYR A 35 -9.48 -10.80 -1.44
N ALA A 36 -8.49 -11.68 -1.54
CA ALA A 36 -8.36 -12.61 -2.68
C ALA A 36 -9.58 -13.52 -2.81
N TYR A 37 -10.10 -14.04 -1.70
CA TYR A 37 -11.31 -14.85 -1.70
C TYR A 37 -12.52 -14.08 -2.24
N VAL A 38 -12.77 -12.85 -1.74
CA VAL A 38 -13.89 -12.02 -2.19
C VAL A 38 -13.77 -11.69 -3.67
N VAL A 39 -12.56 -11.38 -4.17
CA VAL A 39 -12.32 -11.13 -5.60
C VAL A 39 -12.61 -12.37 -6.45
N VAL A 40 -12.25 -13.57 -5.99
CA VAL A 40 -12.58 -14.82 -6.69
C VAL A 40 -14.09 -15.03 -6.73
N VAL A 41 -14.79 -14.78 -5.62
CA VAL A 41 -16.27 -14.83 -5.57
C VAL A 41 -16.88 -13.87 -6.59
N GLU A 42 -16.40 -12.62 -6.64
CA GLU A 42 -16.89 -11.59 -7.58
C GLU A 42 -16.72 -12.03 -9.03
N ILE A 43 -15.55 -12.60 -9.38
CA ILE A 43 -15.30 -13.13 -10.73
C ILE A 43 -16.25 -14.27 -11.07
N VAL A 44 -16.48 -15.20 -10.14
CA VAL A 44 -17.42 -16.32 -10.34
C VAL A 44 -18.84 -15.81 -10.54
N LEU A 45 -19.29 -14.83 -9.75
CA LEU A 45 -20.62 -14.23 -9.89
C LEU A 45 -20.75 -13.50 -11.23
N GLY A 46 -19.76 -12.69 -11.61
CA GLY A 46 -19.77 -11.96 -12.88
C GLY A 46 -19.78 -12.90 -14.10
N LEU A 47 -18.96 -13.95 -14.08
CA LEU A 47 -18.98 -14.98 -15.13
C LEU A 47 -20.30 -15.72 -15.18
N GLY A 48 -20.82 -16.15 -14.02
CA GLY A 48 -22.09 -16.85 -13.93
C GLY A 48 -23.26 -16.01 -14.44
N PHE A 49 -23.31 -14.74 -14.04
CA PHE A 49 -24.29 -13.77 -14.51
C PHE A 49 -24.27 -13.62 -16.04
N VAL A 50 -23.09 -13.42 -16.62
CA VAL A 50 -22.93 -13.27 -18.08
C VAL A 50 -23.35 -14.56 -18.80
N LEU A 51 -22.92 -15.73 -18.33
CA LEU A 51 -23.31 -17.02 -18.91
C LEU A 51 -24.83 -17.24 -18.86
N GLN A 52 -25.47 -16.82 -17.77
CA GLN A 52 -26.92 -16.94 -17.57
C GLN A 52 -27.70 -15.98 -18.48
N LEU A 53 -27.18 -14.77 -18.72
CA LEU A 53 -27.75 -13.83 -19.70
C LEU A 53 -27.67 -14.36 -21.13
N PHE A 54 -26.58 -15.07 -21.47
CA PHE A 54 -26.42 -15.69 -22.80
C PHE A 54 -27.11 -17.06 -22.93
N GLY A 55 -27.75 -17.56 -21.88
CA GLY A 55 -28.41 -18.87 -21.89
C GLY A 55 -27.44 -20.04 -22.10
N ALA A 56 -26.24 -19.96 -21.51
CA ALA A 56 -25.19 -20.96 -21.70
C ALA A 56 -25.61 -22.38 -21.27
N SER A 57 -25.24 -23.40 -22.07
CA SER A 57 -25.56 -24.81 -21.81
C SER A 57 -24.85 -25.36 -20.57
N GLN A 58 -25.60 -26.04 -19.70
CA GLN A 58 -25.07 -26.72 -18.49
C GLN A 58 -24.38 -28.07 -18.79
N GLU A 59 -24.38 -28.50 -20.05
CA GLU A 59 -23.64 -29.69 -20.49
C GLU A 59 -22.14 -29.47 -20.42
N ALA A 60 -21.68 -28.23 -20.62
CA ALA A 60 -20.28 -27.87 -20.47
C ALA A 60 -19.82 -27.94 -19.01
N GLY A 61 -18.76 -28.72 -18.74
CA GLY A 61 -18.22 -28.91 -17.39
C GLY A 61 -17.78 -27.60 -16.72
N PHE A 62 -17.23 -26.66 -17.49
CA PHE A 62 -16.85 -25.32 -17.00
C PHE A 62 -18.05 -24.50 -16.53
N VAL A 63 -19.11 -24.41 -17.35
CA VAL A 63 -20.35 -23.67 -17.02
C VAL A 63 -20.98 -24.24 -15.75
N ARG A 64 -21.04 -25.57 -15.64
CA ARG A 64 -21.56 -26.25 -14.45
C ARG A 64 -20.74 -25.96 -13.19
N TRP A 65 -19.42 -25.87 -13.32
CA TRP A 65 -18.55 -25.48 -12.21
C TRP A 65 -18.78 -24.03 -11.78
N ILE A 66 -18.95 -23.10 -12.73
CA ILE A 66 -19.30 -21.70 -12.43
C ILE A 66 -20.64 -21.63 -11.71
N TYR A 67 -21.71 -22.21 -12.26
CA TYR A 67 -23.05 -22.13 -11.65
C TYR A 67 -23.10 -22.75 -10.24
N ARG A 68 -22.40 -23.86 -10.00
CA ARG A 68 -22.29 -24.44 -8.65
C ARG A 68 -21.50 -23.56 -7.67
N SER A 69 -20.53 -22.82 -8.17
CA SER A 69 -19.71 -21.92 -7.33
C SER A 69 -20.47 -20.62 -7.04
N MET A 70 -21.19 -20.11 -8.04
CA MET A 70 -22.14 -19.01 -7.94
C MET A 70 -23.24 -19.32 -6.92
N GLU A 71 -23.86 -20.50 -6.99
CA GLU A 71 -24.91 -20.91 -6.04
C GLU A 71 -24.44 -20.87 -4.58
N ARG A 72 -23.19 -21.30 -4.32
CA ARG A 72 -22.59 -21.22 -2.99
C ARG A 72 -22.34 -19.79 -2.53
N ALA A 73 -21.90 -18.91 -3.43
CA ALA A 73 -21.72 -17.50 -3.13
C ALA A 73 -23.04 -16.74 -2.93
N MET A 74 -24.11 -17.22 -3.54
CA MET A 74 -25.46 -16.64 -3.51
C MET A 74 -26.29 -17.06 -2.29
N GLU A 75 -25.85 -18.05 -1.50
CA GLU A 75 -26.57 -18.56 -0.31
C GLU A 75 -27.15 -17.45 0.60
N PRO A 76 -26.40 -16.40 1.00
CA PRO A 76 -26.94 -15.35 1.87
C PRO A 76 -27.86 -14.34 1.17
N PHE A 77 -27.86 -14.28 -0.17
CA PHE A 77 -28.63 -13.31 -0.97
C PHE A 77 -29.81 -13.95 -1.71
N ARG A 78 -30.04 -15.25 -1.48
CA ARG A 78 -31.02 -16.04 -2.21
C ARG A 78 -32.43 -15.56 -1.92
N GLY A 79 -33.20 -15.32 -2.99
CA GLY A 79 -34.62 -14.96 -2.87
C GLY A 79 -34.90 -13.54 -2.38
N ILE A 80 -33.91 -12.65 -2.33
CA ILE A 80 -34.13 -11.23 -2.02
C ILE A 80 -34.91 -10.54 -3.14
N PHE A 81 -34.61 -10.86 -4.40
CA PHE A 81 -35.31 -10.36 -5.58
C PHE A 81 -35.82 -11.50 -6.46
N PRO A 82 -36.97 -11.31 -7.15
CA PRO A 82 -37.43 -12.27 -8.15
C PRO A 82 -36.49 -12.29 -9.36
N SER A 83 -36.28 -13.48 -9.93
CA SER A 83 -35.57 -13.66 -11.20
C SER A 83 -36.48 -13.33 -12.38
N VAL A 84 -35.94 -12.65 -13.40
CA VAL A 84 -36.68 -12.33 -14.63
C VAL A 84 -36.26 -13.31 -15.73
N ASP A 85 -37.17 -14.18 -16.14
CA ASP A 85 -36.95 -15.05 -17.29
C ASP A 85 -37.06 -14.23 -18.59
N LEU A 86 -35.96 -14.15 -19.35
CA LEU A 86 -35.92 -13.42 -20.63
C LEU A 86 -36.41 -14.29 -21.82
N THR A 87 -36.71 -15.55 -21.55
CA THR A 87 -36.98 -16.64 -22.52
C THR A 87 -38.31 -16.46 -23.25
N SER A 88 -39.30 -15.86 -22.58
CA SER A 88 -40.58 -15.47 -23.19
C SER A 88 -40.42 -14.41 -24.29
N SER A 89 -39.27 -13.73 -24.35
CA SER A 89 -38.96 -12.69 -25.34
C SER A 89 -37.94 -13.12 -26.41
N THR A 90 -37.34 -14.32 -26.33
CA THR A 90 -36.27 -14.73 -27.27
C THR A 90 -36.42 -16.20 -27.66
N ASN A 91 -37.17 -16.43 -28.74
CA ASN A 91 -37.03 -17.52 -29.72
C ASN A 91 -36.74 -18.96 -29.22
N GLY A 92 -37.21 -19.35 -28.03
CA GLY A 92 -37.52 -20.73 -27.64
C GLY A 92 -36.39 -21.77 -27.64
N GLN A 93 -35.11 -21.40 -27.84
CA GLN A 93 -34.00 -22.36 -27.96
C GLN A 93 -33.05 -22.38 -26.77
N HIS A 94 -32.90 -21.28 -26.02
CA HIS A 94 -32.06 -21.22 -24.81
C HIS A 94 -32.67 -20.33 -23.75
N ASN A 95 -32.67 -20.79 -22.50
CA ASN A 95 -33.25 -20.06 -21.40
C ASN A 95 -32.31 -18.98 -20.85
N ALA A 96 -32.28 -17.80 -21.47
CA ALA A 96 -31.62 -16.63 -20.90
C ALA A 96 -32.39 -16.12 -19.67
N VAL A 97 -31.70 -15.90 -18.56
CA VAL A 97 -32.31 -15.45 -17.30
C VAL A 97 -31.53 -14.26 -16.76
N LEU A 98 -32.23 -13.18 -16.42
CA LEU A 98 -31.69 -12.04 -15.70
C LEU A 98 -32.03 -12.17 -14.23
N ASP A 99 -31.03 -12.53 -13.42
CA ASP A 99 -31.20 -12.62 -11.98
C ASP A 99 -30.69 -11.33 -11.30
N THR A 100 -31.65 -10.50 -10.87
CA THR A 100 -31.36 -9.25 -10.16
C THR A 100 -30.70 -9.51 -8.79
N SER A 101 -30.95 -10.66 -8.16
CA SER A 101 -30.29 -11.01 -6.89
C SER A 101 -28.78 -11.18 -7.08
N VAL A 102 -28.35 -11.67 -8.24
CA VAL A 102 -26.93 -11.82 -8.57
C VAL A 102 -26.26 -10.45 -8.74
N LEU A 103 -26.92 -9.52 -9.43
CA LEU A 103 -26.44 -8.13 -9.55
C LEU A 103 -26.29 -7.47 -8.18
N PHE A 104 -27.26 -7.69 -7.29
CA PHE A 104 -27.18 -7.19 -5.92
C PHE A 104 -26.03 -7.83 -5.15
N ALA A 105 -25.84 -9.15 -5.27
CA ALA A 105 -24.72 -9.83 -4.63
C ALA A 105 -23.37 -9.30 -5.11
N MET A 106 -23.19 -9.10 -6.42
CA MET A 106 -21.98 -8.47 -7.00
C MET A 106 -21.74 -7.08 -6.41
N LEU A 107 -22.77 -6.24 -6.30
CA LEU A 107 -22.65 -4.92 -5.66
C LEU A 107 -22.17 -5.02 -4.22
N VAL A 108 -22.75 -5.93 -3.42
CA VAL A 108 -22.37 -6.11 -2.02
C VAL A 108 -20.93 -6.63 -1.89
N TYR A 109 -20.56 -7.65 -2.67
CA TYR A 109 -19.20 -8.20 -2.65
C TYR A 109 -18.16 -7.20 -3.15
N ALA A 110 -18.48 -6.37 -4.14
CA ALA A 110 -17.63 -5.26 -4.57
C ALA A 110 -17.38 -4.24 -3.45
N ILE A 111 -18.42 -3.87 -2.68
CA ILE A 111 -18.28 -2.99 -1.52
C ILE A 111 -17.41 -3.63 -0.45
N VAL A 112 -17.60 -4.92 -0.17
CA VAL A 112 -16.77 -5.68 0.79
C VAL A 112 -15.31 -5.72 0.34
N ALA A 113 -15.05 -6.03 -0.92
CA ALA A 113 -13.69 -6.04 -1.48
C ALA A 113 -13.03 -4.66 -1.33
N TRP A 114 -13.77 -3.59 -1.64
CA TRP A 114 -13.30 -2.21 -1.48
C TRP A 114 -13.00 -1.88 -0.03
N ALA A 115 -13.87 -2.24 0.92
CA ALA A 115 -13.64 -2.03 2.35
C ALA A 115 -12.37 -2.75 2.85
N ILE A 116 -12.15 -4.00 2.44
CA ILE A 116 -10.94 -4.75 2.79
C ILE A 116 -9.71 -4.10 2.16
N HIS A 117 -9.79 -3.64 0.91
CA HIS A 117 -8.71 -2.91 0.26
C HIS A 117 -8.33 -1.64 1.04
N LEU A 118 -9.33 -0.86 1.49
CA LEU A 118 -9.11 0.32 2.34
C LEU A 118 -8.46 -0.06 3.66
N ALA A 119 -8.90 -1.15 4.30
CA ALA A 119 -8.29 -1.64 5.53
C ALA A 119 -6.82 -2.01 5.32
N ILE A 120 -6.50 -2.77 4.26
CA ILE A 120 -5.12 -3.15 3.91
C ILE A 120 -4.25 -1.91 3.67
N TYR A 121 -4.76 -0.93 2.91
CA TYR A 121 -4.05 0.32 2.64
C TYR A 121 -3.77 1.08 3.93
N TRP A 122 -4.77 1.22 4.81
CA TRP A 122 -4.61 1.88 6.10
C TRP A 122 -3.61 1.14 7.01
N LEU A 123 -3.69 -0.19 7.11
CA LEU A 123 -2.74 -1.02 7.85
C LEU A 123 -1.30 -0.80 7.34
N THR A 124 -1.13 -0.79 6.02
CA THR A 124 0.17 -0.60 5.37
C THR A 124 0.73 0.80 5.65
N LYS A 125 -0.13 1.83 5.57
CA LYS A 125 0.26 3.20 5.89
C LYS A 125 0.70 3.33 7.36
N GLN A 126 -0.01 2.68 8.28
CA GLN A 126 0.30 2.76 9.71
C GLN A 126 1.61 2.03 10.05
N LEU A 127 1.88 0.88 9.43
CA LEU A 127 3.13 0.14 9.61
C LEU A 127 4.35 0.94 9.12
N ASN A 128 4.22 1.62 7.98
CA ASN A 128 5.33 2.36 7.38
C ASN A 128 5.80 3.57 8.20
N ARG A 129 4.97 4.14 9.08
CA ARG A 129 5.36 5.30 9.91
C ARG A 129 6.50 4.95 10.87
N TYR A 130 6.47 3.76 11.46
CA TYR A 130 7.51 3.30 12.38
C TYR A 130 8.81 2.88 11.69
N GLU A 131 8.70 2.33 10.47
CA GLU A 131 9.88 1.88 9.72
C GLU A 131 10.64 3.05 9.09
N ARG A 132 9.93 4.13 8.68
CA ARG A 132 10.55 5.34 8.12
C ARG A 132 11.43 6.07 9.13
N GLU A 133 10.93 6.30 10.35
CA GLU A 133 11.68 6.99 11.41
C GLU A 133 12.99 6.25 11.77
N ARG A 134 12.95 4.91 11.74
CA ARG A 134 14.12 4.06 11.97
C ARG A 134 15.09 4.08 10.80
N ALA A 135 14.57 4.01 9.57
CA ALA A 135 15.40 4.10 8.36
C ALA A 135 16.15 5.43 8.31
N ASP A 136 15.48 6.54 8.64
CA ASP A 136 16.10 7.87 8.67
C ASP A 136 17.17 7.98 9.77
N ALA A 137 16.95 7.38 10.94
CA ALA A 137 17.93 7.34 12.01
C ALA A 137 19.19 6.54 11.63
N LEU A 138 19.03 5.37 11.02
CA LEU A 138 20.14 4.53 10.55
C LEU A 138 20.92 5.22 9.42
N ASN A 139 20.21 5.86 8.49
CA ASN A 139 20.84 6.55 7.38
C ASN A 139 21.65 7.75 7.90
N ARG A 140 21.07 8.58 8.79
CA ARG A 140 21.79 9.67 9.48
C ARG A 140 23.07 9.19 10.16
N GLN A 141 23.00 8.07 10.90
CA GLN A 141 24.17 7.53 11.58
C GLN A 141 25.26 7.08 10.60
N THR A 142 24.86 6.51 9.46
CA THR A 142 25.78 6.07 8.41
C THR A 142 26.48 7.26 7.74
N TYR A 143 25.76 8.34 7.45
CA TYR A 143 26.35 9.58 6.92
C TYR A 143 27.37 10.20 7.88
N LEU A 144 27.06 10.25 9.18
CA LEU A 144 27.98 10.79 10.21
C LEU A 144 29.23 9.92 10.36
N ALA A 145 29.09 8.60 10.37
CA ALA A 145 30.22 7.68 10.46
C ALA A 145 31.13 7.78 9.22
N GLY A 146 30.56 7.96 8.02
CA GLY A 146 31.31 8.19 6.79
C GLY A 146 32.14 9.47 6.84
N GLN A 147 31.54 10.57 7.30
CA GLN A 147 32.25 11.83 7.49
C GLN A 147 33.37 11.73 8.52
N GLN A 148 33.14 11.08 9.66
CA GLN A 148 34.17 10.89 10.68
C GLN A 148 35.35 10.06 10.15
N ARG A 149 35.09 9.02 9.35
CA ARG A 149 36.14 8.24 8.70
C ARG A 149 36.93 9.08 7.69
N ALA A 150 36.26 9.91 6.88
CA ALA A 150 36.93 10.81 5.95
C ALA A 150 37.77 11.87 6.67
N ALA A 151 37.23 12.45 7.75
CA ALA A 151 37.95 13.39 8.61
C ALA A 151 39.12 12.74 9.35
N ALA A 152 39.00 11.49 9.79
CA ALA A 152 40.13 10.78 10.41
C ALA A 152 41.23 10.48 9.38
N ALA A 153 40.87 10.08 8.15
CA ALA A 153 41.82 9.84 7.08
C ALA A 153 42.57 11.12 6.68
N TYR A 154 41.86 12.25 6.56
CA TYR A 154 42.47 13.54 6.23
C TYR A 154 43.36 14.06 7.38
N ALA A 155 43.08 13.70 8.64
CA ALA A 155 43.91 14.01 9.81
C ALA A 155 45.24 13.27 9.82
N GLN A 156 45.22 12.01 9.40
CA GLN A 156 46.45 11.25 9.26
C GLN A 156 47.33 11.76 8.12
N GLN A 157 46.71 12.31 7.07
CA GLN A 157 47.42 12.81 5.90
C GLN A 157 47.99 14.23 6.12
N TYR A 158 47.39 15.06 6.98
CA TYR A 158 47.82 16.44 7.26
C TYR A 158 47.82 16.78 8.77
N PRO A 159 48.76 16.24 9.56
CA PRO A 159 48.74 16.32 11.02
C PRO A 159 48.90 17.74 11.62
N ASN A 160 49.44 18.70 10.86
CA ASN A 160 49.66 20.07 11.34
C ASN A 160 48.56 21.07 10.97
N HIS A 161 47.45 20.66 10.32
CA HIS A 161 46.40 21.59 9.84
C HIS A 161 45.01 21.26 10.42
N TYR A 162 44.93 20.46 11.48
CA TYR A 162 43.65 20.03 12.05
C TYR A 162 43.11 21.00 13.10
N GLN A 163 42.06 21.73 12.74
CA GLN A 163 41.13 22.34 13.67
C GLN A 163 39.75 21.73 13.42
N PRO A 164 39.19 20.94 14.37
CA PRO A 164 37.86 20.37 14.19
C PRO A 164 36.84 21.50 14.29
N THR A 165 36.26 21.90 13.15
CA THR A 165 35.07 22.73 13.13
C THR A 165 33.96 21.95 13.85
N GLN A 166 33.53 22.42 15.03
CA GLN A 166 32.36 21.84 15.68
C GLN A 166 31.16 22.05 14.77
N TYR A 167 30.71 20.98 14.12
CA TYR A 167 29.44 20.96 13.42
C TYR A 167 28.33 20.98 14.47
N GLN A 168 27.83 22.16 14.78
CA GLN A 168 26.59 22.34 15.52
C GLN A 168 25.45 22.10 14.52
N PRO A 169 24.54 21.14 14.76
CA PRO A 169 23.42 20.92 13.86
C PRO A 169 22.62 22.22 13.76
N GLN A 170 22.65 22.86 12.59
CA GLN A 170 21.70 23.92 12.30
C GLN A 170 20.35 23.25 12.18
N GLU A 171 19.41 23.60 13.06
CA GLU A 171 18.02 23.21 12.91
C GLU A 171 17.57 23.54 11.48
N PRO A 172 16.74 22.69 10.85
CA PRO A 172 16.24 22.95 9.53
C PRO A 172 15.60 24.34 9.54
N VAL A 173 16.17 25.28 8.80
CA VAL A 173 15.59 26.60 8.64
C VAL A 173 14.23 26.39 7.99
N GLU A 174 13.15 26.61 8.73
CA GLU A 174 11.81 26.67 8.15
C GLU A 174 11.88 27.71 7.03
N HIS A 175 11.75 27.26 5.77
CA HIS A 175 11.62 28.17 4.64
C HIS A 175 10.39 29.04 4.88
N PRO A 176 10.53 30.37 5.03
CA PRO A 176 9.37 31.24 5.00
C PRO A 176 8.78 31.10 3.60
N GLN A 177 7.53 30.65 3.51
CA GLN A 177 6.75 30.86 2.31
C GLN A 177 6.59 32.38 2.12
N GLY A 178 7.34 32.96 1.19
CA GLY A 178 7.12 34.33 0.74
C GLY A 178 8.41 35.07 0.40
N GLY A 179 8.56 35.43 -0.88
CA GLY A 179 9.32 36.61 -1.28
C GLY A 179 10.55 36.38 -2.16
N GLN A 180 10.35 36.63 -3.45
CA GLN A 180 11.30 37.20 -4.43
C GLN A 180 12.40 36.29 -5.01
N GLN A 181 12.18 35.92 -6.27
CA GLN A 181 13.16 35.34 -7.18
C GLN A 181 14.34 36.32 -7.40
N PRO A 182 15.60 35.85 -7.45
CA PRO A 182 16.73 36.72 -7.81
C PRO A 182 16.67 37.09 -9.30
N HIS A 183 16.61 38.40 -9.56
CA HIS A 183 16.71 38.98 -10.90
C HIS A 183 18.16 38.82 -11.40
N TYR A 184 18.37 38.01 -12.44
CA TYR A 184 19.67 37.91 -13.11
C TYR A 184 20.00 39.26 -13.77
N ARG A 185 21.18 39.80 -13.47
CA ARG A 185 21.73 41.02 -14.06
C ARG A 185 22.81 40.62 -15.07
N ASP A 186 22.70 41.19 -16.26
CA ASP A 186 23.59 41.00 -17.41
C ASP A 186 25.08 41.14 -17.07
N TYR A 187 25.90 40.26 -17.66
CA TYR A 187 27.36 40.37 -17.70
C TYR A 187 27.79 41.09 -18.99
N PRO A 188 28.53 42.21 -18.92
CA PRO A 188 29.27 42.74 -20.06
C PRO A 188 30.74 42.32 -19.98
N GLY A 189 31.29 41.84 -21.09
CA GLY A 189 32.75 41.82 -21.31
C GLY A 189 33.35 40.45 -21.59
N GLY A 190 33.39 40.08 -22.88
CA GLY A 190 34.39 39.15 -23.42
C GLY A 190 35.56 39.95 -24.02
N PRO A 191 36.83 39.54 -23.80
CA PRO A 191 37.96 40.14 -24.50
C PRO A 191 38.08 39.62 -25.95
N ALA A 192 38.61 40.51 -26.79
CA ALA A 192 38.65 40.54 -28.26
C ALA A 192 39.35 39.37 -28.95
#